data_AF-A0A1B4Q1I6-F1
#
_entry.id   AF-A0A1B4Q1I6-F1
#
_cell.length_a   1.000
_cell.length_b   1.000
_cell.length_c   1.000
_cell.angle_alpha   90.00
_cell.angle_beta   90.00
_cell.angle_gamma   90.00
#
_symmetry.space_group_name_H-M   'P 1'
#
loop_
_entity.id
_entity.type
_entity.pdbx_description
1 polymer ?
#
loop_
_entity_poly.entity_id
_entity_poly.type
_entity_poly.pdbx_seq_one_letter_code
_entity_poly.pdbx_strand_id
1 'polypeptide(L)'
;MNELSRWARMITLLDPSAAAGRALPASILDANGAGRRHRNVAPVPSSGDARRRATVVAAERQTGSSVLLSWSDPTRFRYDEQRWISAKSRISSCCALSGKGIRIGDAVYKPQWRGAKRPANSADMILATELDGLIARLARG
;
A
#
# COMPACT_ATOMS: atom_id res chain seq x y z
N MET A 1 26.31 -19.62 6.45
CA MET A 1 25.60 -19.38 5.16
C MET A 1 25.04 -17.96 5.20
N ASN A 2 25.75 -16.99 4.63
CA ASN A 2 25.54 -15.56 4.88
C ASN A 2 24.47 -14.95 3.96
N GLU A 3 23.75 -13.96 4.47
CA GLU A 3 22.66 -13.23 3.79
C GLU A 3 23.16 -12.47 2.55
N LEU A 4 24.42 -12.03 2.58
CA LEU A 4 25.14 -11.40 1.48
C LEU A 4 25.18 -12.25 0.21
N SER A 5 25.27 -13.59 0.33
CA SER A 5 25.31 -14.48 -0.84
C SER A 5 23.95 -14.64 -1.54
N ARG A 6 22.84 -14.45 -0.82
CA ARG A 6 21.49 -14.51 -1.44
C ARG A 6 21.17 -13.24 -2.21
N TRP A 7 21.56 -12.09 -1.66
CA TRP A 7 21.36 -10.81 -2.32
C TRP A 7 22.23 -10.66 -3.58
N ALA A 8 23.49 -11.11 -3.53
CA ALA A 8 24.36 -11.13 -4.72
C ALA A 8 23.77 -11.93 -5.88
N ARG A 9 23.16 -13.09 -5.60
CA ARG A 9 22.46 -13.93 -6.60
C ARG A 9 21.22 -13.27 -7.18
N MET A 10 20.52 -12.44 -6.40
CA MET A 10 19.34 -11.72 -6.86
C MET A 10 19.70 -10.61 -7.85
N ILE A 11 20.86 -9.96 -7.67
CA ILE A 11 21.36 -8.96 -8.63
C ILE A 11 21.81 -9.60 -9.94
N THR A 12 22.39 -10.81 -9.91
CA THR A 12 22.83 -11.50 -11.13
C THR A 12 21.67 -11.87 -12.07
N LEU A 13 20.45 -12.02 -11.55
CA LEU A 13 19.25 -12.32 -12.35
C LEU A 13 18.68 -11.09 -13.07
N LEU A 14 19.15 -9.89 -12.73
CA LEU A 14 18.69 -8.65 -13.35
C LEU A 14 19.60 -8.19 -14.49
N ASP A 15 20.59 -8.99 -14.90
CA ASP A 15 21.47 -8.65 -16.02
C ASP A 15 20.66 -8.61 -17.33
N PRO A 16 20.44 -7.43 -17.94
CA PRO A 16 19.60 -7.26 -19.10
C PRO A 16 20.47 -7.38 -20.35
N SER A 17 20.95 -8.59 -20.64
CA SER A 17 21.72 -8.86 -21.87
C SER A 17 21.30 -10.18 -22.51
N ALA A 18 20.00 -10.35 -22.77
CA ALA A 18 19.47 -11.33 -23.72
C ALA A 18 18.00 -11.05 -24.08
N ALA A 19 17.64 -9.80 -24.39
CA ALA A 19 16.37 -9.51 -25.07
C ALA A 19 16.44 -8.18 -25.82
N ALA A 20 17.32 -8.12 -26.82
CA ALA A 20 17.25 -7.11 -27.85
C ALA A 20 16.02 -7.35 -28.74
N GLY A 21 15.27 -6.28 -29.00
CA GLY A 21 14.70 -6.04 -30.32
C GLY A 21 13.22 -6.35 -30.52
N ARG A 22 12.38 -5.33 -30.35
CA ARG A 22 11.53 -4.82 -31.44
C ARG A 22 10.83 -3.51 -31.06
N ALA A 23 11.21 -2.45 -31.77
CA ALA A 23 10.48 -1.20 -31.83
C ALA A 23 9.36 -1.27 -32.88
N LEU A 24 8.35 -0.40 -32.73
CA LEU A 24 7.50 0.31 -33.72
C LEU A 24 6.08 0.55 -33.14
N PRO A 25 5.30 1.54 -33.61
CA PRO A 25 5.60 2.97 -33.73
C PRO A 25 4.54 3.85 -33.02
N ALA A 26 4.72 5.17 -33.10
CA ALA A 26 3.82 6.19 -32.56
C ALA A 26 2.66 6.54 -33.50
N SER A 27 1.64 7.18 -32.89
CA SER A 27 0.54 8.01 -33.45
C SER A 27 -0.76 7.29 -33.82
N ILE A 28 -1.83 7.59 -33.06
CA ILE A 28 -3.10 8.10 -33.61
C ILE A 28 -3.62 9.16 -32.60
N LEU A 29 -3.65 10.43 -33.02
CA LEU A 29 -4.50 11.44 -32.41
C LEU A 29 -5.94 11.14 -32.84
N ASP A 30 -6.91 11.28 -31.93
CA ASP A 30 -8.06 12.14 -32.24
C ASP A 30 -8.86 12.50 -31.00
N ALA A 31 -9.35 13.73 -31.06
CA ALA A 31 -10.11 14.45 -30.06
C ALA A 31 -11.56 13.94 -29.96
N ASN A 32 -12.13 13.95 -28.75
CA ASN A 32 -13.38 14.66 -28.48
C ASN A 32 -13.71 14.68 -27.00
N GLY A 33 -13.89 15.90 -26.48
CA GLY A 33 -14.45 16.13 -25.17
C GLY A 33 -15.96 15.91 -25.18
N ALA A 34 -16.46 15.17 -24.19
CA ALA A 34 -17.81 15.32 -23.67
C ALA A 34 -17.85 14.73 -22.26
N GLY A 35 -18.15 15.59 -21.28
CA GLY A 35 -18.16 15.22 -19.88
C GLY A 35 -19.16 14.11 -19.55
N ARG A 36 -18.74 13.15 -18.73
CA ARG A 36 -19.65 12.37 -17.88
C ARG A 36 -19.03 12.22 -16.50
N ARG A 37 -19.75 12.73 -15.50
CA ARG A 37 -19.48 12.55 -14.08
C ARG A 37 -19.45 11.04 -13.80
N HIS A 38 -18.26 10.44 -13.75
CA HIS A 38 -18.07 9.05 -13.37
C HIS A 38 -18.42 8.92 -11.89
N ARG A 39 -19.65 8.50 -11.64
CA ARG A 39 -20.20 8.12 -10.34
C ARG A 39 -19.24 7.10 -9.72
N ASN A 40 -18.69 7.43 -8.54
CA ASN A 40 -17.77 6.60 -7.78
C ASN A 40 -18.41 5.22 -7.51
N VAL A 41 -18.06 4.21 -8.31
CA VAL A 41 -18.26 2.82 -7.92
C VAL A 41 -16.96 2.39 -7.26
N ALA A 42 -16.92 2.45 -5.93
CA ALA A 42 -15.87 1.79 -5.17
C ALA A 42 -15.88 0.30 -5.54
N PRO A 43 -14.72 -0.34 -5.78
CA PRO A 43 -14.68 -1.78 -5.98
C PRO A 43 -15.24 -2.45 -4.72
N VAL A 44 -16.32 -3.21 -4.88
CA VAL A 44 -16.84 -4.09 -3.83
C VAL A 44 -15.71 -5.05 -3.48
N PRO A 45 -15.22 -5.11 -2.22
CA PRO A 45 -14.25 -6.11 -1.85
C PRO A 45 -14.94 -7.47 -1.94
N SER A 46 -14.52 -8.29 -2.91
CA SER A 46 -14.98 -9.67 -3.05
C SER A 46 -14.83 -10.40 -1.71
N SER A 47 -15.92 -11.00 -1.25
CA SER A 47 -16.07 -11.59 0.07
C SER A 47 -15.30 -12.90 0.28
N GLY A 48 -14.30 -13.21 -0.57
CA GLY A 48 -13.76 -14.57 -0.70
C GLY A 48 -12.24 -14.74 -0.69
N ASP A 49 -11.44 -13.67 -0.68
CA ASP A 49 -10.02 -13.85 -0.37
C ASP A 49 -9.86 -13.77 1.14
N ALA A 50 -9.36 -14.84 1.76
CA ALA A 50 -8.69 -14.73 3.05
C ALA A 50 -7.62 -13.66 2.89
N ARG A 51 -7.94 -12.39 3.21
CA ARG A 51 -7.08 -11.23 3.02
C ARG A 51 -5.73 -11.57 3.62
N ARG A 52 -4.76 -11.92 2.76
CA ARG A 52 -3.38 -12.14 3.19
C ARG A 52 -2.98 -10.82 3.82
N ARG A 53 -2.91 -10.79 5.16
CA ARG A 53 -2.68 -9.56 5.91
C ARG A 53 -1.37 -8.97 5.43
N ALA A 54 -1.38 -7.69 5.12
CA ALA A 54 -0.13 -7.00 4.80
C ALA A 54 0.83 -7.19 5.97
N THR A 55 2.07 -7.55 5.66
CA THR A 55 3.11 -7.70 6.67
C THR A 55 3.73 -6.33 6.89
N VAL A 56 3.53 -5.76 8.08
CA VAL A 56 4.26 -4.56 8.50
C VAL A 56 5.60 -5.00 9.06
N VAL A 57 6.66 -4.56 8.41
CA VAL A 57 8.05 -4.89 8.74
C VAL A 57 8.64 -3.86 9.70
N ALA A 58 8.25 -2.59 9.57
CA ALA A 58 8.68 -1.51 10.46
C ALA A 58 7.57 -0.46 10.62
N ALA A 59 7.54 0.19 11.78
CA ALA A 59 6.65 1.30 12.07
C ALA A 59 7.33 2.32 12.99
N GLU A 60 7.42 3.58 12.55
CA GLU A 60 8.06 4.66 13.29
C GLU A 60 7.13 5.87 13.43
N ARG A 61 6.91 6.33 14.66
CA ARG A 61 6.08 7.50 14.94
C ARG A 61 6.85 8.79 14.65
N GLN A 62 6.36 9.58 13.69
CA GLN A 62 6.96 10.86 13.32
C GLN A 62 6.36 12.02 14.10
N THR A 63 5.03 12.02 14.25
CA THR A 63 4.28 13.03 15.02
C THR A 63 3.12 12.36 15.76
N GLY A 64 2.39 13.12 16.58
CA GLY A 64 1.13 12.65 17.17
C GLY A 64 0.07 12.23 16.13
N SER A 65 0.20 12.65 14.87
CA SER A 65 -0.76 12.41 13.79
C SER A 65 -0.17 11.71 12.56
N SER A 66 1.09 11.26 12.60
CA SER A 66 1.72 10.58 11.47
C SER A 66 2.74 9.53 11.86
N VAL A 67 2.84 8.50 11.03
CA VAL A 67 3.72 7.34 11.19
C VAL A 67 4.34 6.99 9.84
N LEU A 68 5.59 6.55 9.81
CA LEU A 68 6.18 5.88 8.65
C LEU A 68 6.02 4.37 8.81
N LEU A 69 5.51 3.71 7.76
CA LEU A 69 5.30 2.26 7.73
C LEU A 69 6.07 1.65 6.57
N SER A 70 6.86 0.63 6.87
CA SER A 70 7.38 -0.29 5.86
C SER A 70 6.50 -1.53 5.83
N TRP A 71 5.83 -1.73 4.70
CA TRP A 71 4.75 -2.68 4.50
C TRP A 71 5.05 -3.56 3.28
N SER A 72 4.61 -4.81 3.30
CA SER A 72 4.59 -5.68 2.14
C SER A 72 3.27 -6.44 2.05
N ASP A 73 2.60 -6.34 0.90
CA ASP A 73 1.49 -7.22 0.53
C ASP A 73 2.04 -8.32 -0.40
N PRO A 74 1.95 -9.61 -0.03
CA PRO A 74 2.45 -10.73 -0.82
C PRO A 74 1.85 -10.84 -2.23
N THR A 75 0.74 -10.16 -2.50
CA THR A 75 -0.01 -10.21 -3.77
C THR A 75 0.08 -8.92 -4.58
N ARG A 76 0.68 -7.86 -4.02
CA ARG A 76 0.73 -6.54 -4.65
C ARG A 76 2.15 -6.02 -4.71
N PHE A 77 2.53 -5.26 -3.70
CA PHE A 77 3.70 -4.40 -3.70
C PHE A 77 4.25 -4.26 -2.28
N ARG A 78 5.53 -3.90 -2.23
CA ARG A 78 6.20 -3.42 -1.04
C ARG A 78 6.23 -1.89 -1.06
N TYR A 79 5.96 -1.28 0.09
CA TYR A 79 6.10 0.15 0.32
C TYR A 79 7.05 0.33 1.49
N ASP A 80 8.21 0.93 1.25
CA ASP A 80 9.18 1.24 2.30
C ASP A 80 8.95 2.67 2.81
N GLU A 81 8.99 2.84 4.13
CA GLU A 81 8.87 4.14 4.82
C GLU A 81 7.70 5.01 4.32
N GLN A 82 6.57 4.39 3.99
CA GLN A 82 5.41 5.11 3.52
C GLN A 82 4.79 5.91 4.65
N ARG A 83 4.45 7.17 4.40
CA ARG A 83 3.79 8.03 5.38
C ARG A 83 2.31 7.74 5.49
N TRP A 84 1.83 7.54 6.72
CA TRP A 84 0.43 7.35 7.08
C TRP A 84 0.00 8.45 8.05
N ILE A 85 -1.22 8.94 7.90
CA ILE A 85 -1.78 10.05 8.69
C ILE A 85 -3.01 9.62 9.47
N SER A 86 -3.18 10.18 10.67
CA SER A 86 -4.35 9.94 11.50
C SER A 86 -5.60 10.58 10.90
N ALA A 87 -6.73 9.90 11.06
CA ALA A 87 -8.04 10.34 10.60
C ALA A 87 -9.14 9.64 11.41
N LYS A 88 -10.39 10.11 11.21
CA LYS A 88 -11.57 9.31 11.55
C LYS A 88 -12.08 8.62 10.29
N SER A 89 -12.46 7.35 10.41
CA SER A 89 -13.04 6.63 9.27
C SER A 89 -14.36 7.26 8.85
N ARG A 90 -14.55 7.39 7.53
CA ARG A 90 -15.81 7.89 6.93
C ARG A 90 -16.65 6.76 6.33
N ILE A 91 -16.12 5.53 6.34
CA ILE A 91 -16.75 4.35 5.76
C ILE A 91 -16.54 3.15 6.69
N SER A 92 -17.39 2.14 6.57
CA SER A 92 -17.11 0.85 7.20
C SER A 92 -16.10 0.07 6.34
N SER A 93 -15.09 -0.52 6.97
CA SER A 93 -14.04 -1.28 6.30
C SER A 93 -13.42 -2.30 7.26
N CYS A 94 -12.24 -2.83 6.93
CA CYS A 94 -11.47 -3.66 7.85
C CYS A 94 -10.06 -3.10 7.98
N CYS A 95 -9.48 -3.28 9.17
CA CYS A 95 -8.11 -2.96 9.47
C CYS A 95 -7.17 -3.81 8.58
N ALA A 96 -6.36 -3.15 7.76
CA ALA A 96 -5.41 -3.84 6.87
C ALA A 96 -4.34 -4.63 7.64
N LEU A 97 -4.04 -4.21 8.89
CA LEU A 97 -3.07 -4.86 9.76
C LEU A 97 -3.64 -6.12 10.44
N SER A 98 -4.82 -6.03 11.06
CA SER A 98 -5.37 -7.12 11.90
C SER A 98 -6.62 -7.79 11.35
N GLY A 99 -7.25 -7.22 10.33
CA GLY A 99 -8.52 -7.68 9.77
C GLY A 99 -9.76 -7.31 10.58
N LYS A 100 -9.60 -6.69 11.77
CA LYS A 100 -10.72 -6.25 12.61
C LYS A 100 -11.62 -5.25 11.87
N GLY A 101 -12.91 -5.28 12.15
CA GLY A 101 -13.86 -4.34 11.56
C GLY A 101 -13.54 -2.89 11.96
N ILE A 102 -13.67 -1.98 11.00
CA ILE A 102 -13.61 -0.52 11.17
C ILE A 102 -15.01 0.02 10.93
N ARG A 103 -15.53 0.80 11.87
CA ARG A 103 -16.80 1.52 11.78
C ARG A 103 -16.56 2.99 11.44
N ILE A 104 -17.61 3.65 10.96
CA ILE A 104 -17.60 5.10 10.77
C ILE A 104 -17.33 5.77 12.11
N GLY A 105 -16.40 6.74 12.13
CA GLY A 105 -16.00 7.46 13.33
C GLY A 105 -14.76 6.89 14.03
N ASP A 106 -14.39 5.64 13.77
CA ASP A 106 -13.21 5.00 14.39
C ASP A 106 -11.93 5.77 14.05
N ALA A 107 -11.03 5.87 15.03
CA ALA A 107 -9.70 6.43 14.84
C ALA A 107 -8.85 5.46 14.01
N VAL A 108 -8.36 5.95 12.87
CA VAL A 108 -7.58 5.16 11.91
C VAL A 108 -6.37 5.93 11.42
N TYR A 109 -5.40 5.20 10.88
CA TYR A 109 -4.37 5.73 10.00
C TYR A 109 -4.68 5.30 8.56
N LYS A 110 -4.40 6.19 7.60
CA LYS A 110 -4.50 5.91 6.16
C LYS A 110 -3.25 6.40 5.43
N PRO A 111 -2.89 5.81 4.27
CA PRO A 111 -1.73 6.28 3.51
C PRO A 111 -1.90 7.76 3.14
N GLN A 112 -0.81 8.51 3.27
CA GLN A 112 -0.69 9.83 2.67
C GLN A 112 0.02 9.68 1.34
N TRP A 113 -0.59 10.19 0.27
CA TRP A 113 0.05 10.28 -1.05
C TRP A 113 -0.17 11.66 -1.64
N ARG A 114 0.70 12.04 -2.57
CA ARG A 114 0.63 13.27 -3.35
C ARG A 114 0.69 12.92 -4.83
N GLY A 115 0.09 13.75 -5.68
CA GLY A 115 0.08 13.56 -7.13
C GLY A 115 -1.14 12.79 -7.66
N ALA A 116 -1.18 12.63 -8.99
CA ALA A 116 -2.34 12.11 -9.71
C ALA A 116 -2.51 10.59 -9.58
N LYS A 117 -1.40 9.83 -9.48
CA LYS A 117 -1.44 8.37 -9.39
C LYS A 117 -1.64 7.93 -7.95
N ARG A 118 -2.75 7.22 -7.69
CA ARG A 118 -3.03 6.63 -6.38
C ARG A 118 -2.23 5.34 -6.19
N PRO A 119 -1.61 5.12 -5.02
CA PRO A 119 -1.01 3.82 -4.72
C PRO A 119 -2.09 2.74 -4.59
N ALA A 120 -1.70 1.48 -4.80
CA ALA A 120 -2.61 0.34 -4.77
C ALA A 120 -3.24 0.14 -3.38
N ASN A 121 -2.57 0.57 -2.31
CA ASN A 121 -3.06 0.55 -0.94
C ASN A 121 -3.80 1.83 -0.51
N SER A 122 -4.11 2.75 -1.44
CA SER A 122 -4.71 4.07 -1.09
C SER A 122 -6.05 4.00 -0.35
N ALA A 123 -6.77 2.88 -0.44
CA ALA A 123 -8.03 2.65 0.26
C ALA A 123 -7.85 1.96 1.63
N ASP A 124 -6.64 1.51 1.96
CA ASP A 124 -6.39 0.77 3.18
C ASP A 124 -6.44 1.68 4.41
N MET A 125 -6.91 1.11 5.51
CA MET A 125 -7.02 1.76 6.80
C MET A 125 -6.49 0.84 7.89
N ILE A 126 -5.81 1.40 8.87
CA ILE A 126 -5.32 0.68 10.04
C ILE A 126 -5.95 1.33 11.28
N LEU A 127 -6.59 0.54 12.15
CA LEU A 127 -7.09 1.05 13.43
C LEU A 127 -5.94 1.64 14.24
N ALA A 128 -6.15 2.81 14.84
CA ALA A 128 -5.12 3.48 15.64
C ALA A 128 -4.62 2.59 16.79
N THR A 129 -5.53 1.92 17.50
CA THR A 129 -5.21 1.00 18.60
C THR A 129 -4.32 -0.16 18.17
N GLU A 130 -4.57 -0.71 16.99
CA GLU A 130 -3.78 -1.83 16.45
C GLU A 130 -2.37 -1.38 16.04
N LEU A 131 -2.27 -0.18 15.46
CA LEU A 131 -0.98 0.39 15.10
C LEU A 131 -0.14 0.77 16.33
N ASP A 132 -0.76 1.37 17.35
CA ASP A 132 -0.08 1.72 18.59
C ASP A 132 0.42 0.46 19.32
N GLY A 133 -0.40 -0.59 19.37
CA GLY A 133 0.01 -1.89 19.90
C GLY A 133 1.18 -2.51 19.12
N LEU A 134 1.19 -2.36 17.79
CA LEU A 134 2.30 -2.81 16.94
C LEU A 134 3.59 -2.03 17.26
N ILE A 135 3.54 -0.70 17.25
CA ILE A 135 4.70 0.15 17.54
C ILE A 135 5.28 -0.17 18.92
N ALA A 136 4.42 -0.31 19.93
CA ALA A 136 4.85 -0.67 21.27
C ALA A 136 5.53 -2.05 21.31
N ARG A 137 5.08 -3.02 20.50
CA ARG A 137 5.72 -4.34 20.40
C ARG A 137 7.08 -4.28 19.70
N LEU A 138 7.20 -3.48 18.65
CA LEU A 138 8.46 -3.30 17.93
C LEU A 138 9.51 -2.58 18.79
N ALA A 139 9.10 -1.66 19.66
CA ALA A 139 10.01 -0.97 20.57
C ALA A 139 10.57 -1.83 21.72
N ARG A 140 10.04 -3.05 21.92
CA ARG A 140 10.43 -3.96 23.02
C ARG A 140 11.32 -5.13 22.56
N GLY A 141 11.48 -5.33 21.26
CA GLY A 141 12.30 -6.41 20.68
C GLY A 141 13.59 -5.85 20.13
#